data_AF-A0A7S4MYR9-F1
#
_entry.id   AF-A0A7S4MYR9-F1
#
_cell.length_a   1.000
_cell.length_b   1.000
_cell.length_c   1.000
_cell.angle_alpha   90.00
_cell.angle_beta   90.00
_cell.angle_gamma   90.00
#
_symmetry.space_group_name_H-M   'P 1'
#
loop_
_entity.id
_entity.type
_entity.pdbx_description
1 polymer ?
#
loop_
_entity_poly.entity_id
_entity_poly.type
_entity_poly.pdbx_seq_one_letter_code
_entity_poly.pdbx_strand_id
1 'polypeptide(L)'
;ANVTVPKKILRHYPTLSVLRRHPAPNRSMFDSLISKARSCGIAIDIDDSKRLADSLDAAILPSDPYFNKLLRILSTRCMSPAQYFCSGEYRAPEWHHYGLAAPVYTHFTSPIRRYADVCVHRLLAAAIGVDPLPVRLSSKSHLHDLCANMNRRHRAAQLAGRASVQLHTLLFFAGEAGGRVEDAYVLDVDTSDGGDGDGG
;
A
#
# COMPACT_ATOMS: atom_id res chain seq x y z
N ALA A 1 -2.48 -10.37 -16.50
CA ALA A 1 -1.84 -11.47 -15.73
C ALA A 1 -2.29 -11.51 -14.26
N ASN A 2 -1.91 -10.53 -13.42
CA ASN A 2 -2.18 -10.52 -11.96
C ASN A 2 -3.66 -10.56 -11.53
N VAL A 3 -4.60 -10.21 -12.41
CA VAL A 3 -6.06 -10.32 -12.19
C VAL A 3 -6.68 -11.58 -12.77
N THR A 4 -6.00 -12.24 -13.71
CA THR A 4 -6.50 -13.44 -14.41
C THR A 4 -6.08 -14.72 -13.71
N VAL A 5 -4.79 -14.82 -13.35
CA VAL A 5 -4.22 -15.94 -12.60
C VAL A 5 -4.96 -16.25 -11.28
N PRO A 6 -5.31 -15.27 -10.42
CA PRO A 6 -6.01 -15.57 -9.18
C PRO A 6 -7.36 -16.24 -9.42
N LYS A 7 -8.07 -15.89 -10.50
CA LYS A 7 -9.34 -16.53 -10.88
C LYS A 7 -9.15 -18.01 -11.23
N LYS A 8 -8.03 -18.38 -11.87
CA LYS A 8 -7.71 -19.77 -12.22
C LYS A 8 -7.34 -20.59 -10.98
N ILE A 9 -6.44 -20.09 -10.13
CA ILE A 9 -6.02 -20.82 -8.93
C ILE A 9 -7.16 -20.97 -7.93
N LEU A 10 -8.04 -19.96 -7.77
CA LEU A 10 -9.20 -20.04 -6.87
C LEU A 10 -10.22 -21.09 -7.28
N ARG A 11 -10.40 -21.32 -8.59
CA ARG A 11 -11.30 -22.38 -9.09
C ARG A 11 -10.84 -23.79 -8.68
N HIS A 12 -9.53 -23.99 -8.51
CA HIS A 12 -8.94 -25.30 -8.18
C HIS A 12 -8.64 -25.41 -6.67
N TYR A 13 -8.26 -24.30 -6.05
CA TYR A 13 -7.80 -24.21 -4.67
C TYR A 13 -8.52 -23.05 -3.95
N PRO A 14 -9.83 -23.18 -3.69
CA PRO A 14 -10.65 -22.10 -3.14
C PRO A 14 -10.20 -21.63 -1.75
N THR A 15 -9.57 -22.51 -0.96
CA THR A 15 -9.12 -22.23 0.40
C THR A 15 -7.60 -22.18 0.57
N LEU A 16 -6.83 -22.40 -0.50
CA LEU A 16 -5.37 -22.51 -0.48
C LEU A 16 -4.68 -21.56 -1.49
N SER A 17 -5.42 -20.61 -2.06
CA SER A 17 -4.84 -19.66 -3.03
C SER A 17 -4.12 -18.53 -2.31
N VAL A 18 -2.89 -18.22 -2.74
CA VAL A 18 -2.16 -17.02 -2.27
C VAL A 18 -2.63 -15.80 -3.05
N LEU A 19 -3.24 -14.86 -2.33
CA LEU A 19 -3.83 -13.64 -2.86
C LEU A 19 -3.22 -12.39 -2.20
N ARG A 20 -3.55 -11.22 -2.72
CA ARG A 20 -3.17 -9.93 -2.14
C ARG A 20 -4.39 -9.00 -2.11
N ARG A 21 -4.83 -8.62 -0.92
CA ARG A 21 -5.95 -7.69 -0.69
C ARG A 21 -5.44 -6.31 -0.31
N HIS A 22 -6.28 -5.31 -0.54
CA HIS A 22 -6.07 -3.96 -0.05
C HIS A 22 -7.42 -3.50 0.52
N PRO A 23 -7.60 -3.55 1.85
CA PRO A 23 -8.86 -3.15 2.47
C PRO A 23 -9.10 -1.66 2.24
N ALA A 24 -10.36 -1.25 2.34
CA ALA A 24 -10.70 0.17 2.35
C ALA A 24 -10.00 0.87 3.52
N PRO A 25 -9.56 2.12 3.34
CA PRO A 25 -8.93 2.87 4.42
C PRO A 25 -9.90 3.09 5.57
N ASN A 26 -9.37 3.14 6.79
CA ASN A 26 -10.15 3.62 7.94
C ASN A 26 -10.36 5.13 7.79
N ARG A 27 -11.62 5.60 7.93
CA ARG A 27 -11.97 7.02 7.81
C ARG A 27 -11.12 7.91 8.71
N SER A 28 -10.81 7.45 9.92
CA SER A 28 -9.99 8.23 10.86
C SER A 28 -8.58 8.54 10.36
N MET A 29 -8.03 7.73 9.45
CA MET A 29 -6.73 8.00 8.83
C MET A 29 -6.77 9.20 7.88
N PHE A 30 -7.96 9.58 7.41
CA PHE A 30 -8.18 10.68 6.48
C PHE A 30 -8.63 11.97 7.18
N ASP A 31 -9.08 11.94 8.44
CA ASP A 31 -9.67 13.10 9.12
C ASP A 31 -8.77 14.34 9.08
N SER A 32 -7.48 14.18 9.41
CA SER A 32 -6.50 15.27 9.36
C SER A 32 -6.29 15.81 7.94
N LEU A 33 -6.21 14.91 6.95
CA LEU A 33 -6.03 15.30 5.55
C LEU A 33 -7.27 16.02 5.00
N ILE A 34 -8.47 15.54 5.32
CA ILE A 34 -9.73 16.17 4.91
C ILE A 34 -9.85 17.56 5.52
N SER A 35 -9.50 17.71 6.81
CA SER A 35 -9.51 19.01 7.48
C SER A 35 -8.55 20.01 6.80
N LYS A 36 -7.32 19.58 6.53
CA LYS A 36 -6.30 20.38 5.83
C LYS A 36 -6.69 20.71 4.39
N ALA A 37 -7.29 19.77 3.65
CA ALA A 37 -7.74 20.03 2.29
C ALA A 37 -8.91 21.05 2.27
N ARG A 38 -9.81 20.95 3.26
CA ARG A 38 -10.95 21.86 3.38
C ARG A 38 -10.53 23.30 3.66
N SER A 39 -9.47 23.53 4.44
CA SER A 39 -8.95 24.89 4.65
C SER A 39 -8.36 25.50 3.39
N CYS A 40 -7.94 24.68 2.42
CA CYS A 40 -7.54 25.11 1.07
C CYS A 40 -8.72 25.19 0.08
N GLY A 41 -9.98 25.03 0.54
CA GLY A 41 -11.17 25.06 -0.31
C GLY A 41 -11.41 23.78 -1.12
N ILE A 42 -10.74 22.68 -0.78
CA ILE A 42 -10.82 21.40 -1.51
C ILE A 42 -11.62 20.38 -0.70
N ALA A 43 -12.60 19.74 -1.35
CA ALA A 43 -13.37 18.63 -0.77
C ALA A 43 -12.81 17.28 -1.25
N ILE A 44 -12.53 16.37 -0.32
CA ILE A 44 -12.11 15.00 -0.61
C ILE A 44 -13.25 14.05 -0.20
N ASP A 45 -13.64 13.17 -1.11
CA ASP A 45 -14.65 12.14 -0.89
C ASP A 45 -13.96 10.78 -0.72
N ILE A 46 -14.19 10.11 0.42
CA ILE A 46 -13.54 8.83 0.76
C ILE A 46 -14.53 7.65 0.80
N ASP A 47 -15.76 7.84 0.31
CA ASP A 47 -16.80 6.80 0.40
C ASP A 47 -16.43 5.54 -0.39
N ASP A 48 -15.85 5.70 -1.57
CA ASP A 48 -15.30 4.60 -2.36
C ASP A 48 -14.07 5.03 -3.17
N SER A 49 -13.38 4.04 -3.75
CA SER A 49 -12.13 4.25 -4.49
C SER A 49 -12.28 5.17 -5.71
N LYS A 50 -13.46 5.19 -6.36
CA LYS A 50 -13.73 6.04 -7.51
C LYS A 50 -13.99 7.47 -7.08
N ARG A 51 -14.84 7.69 -6.07
CA ARG A 51 -15.12 9.06 -5.57
C ARG A 51 -13.87 9.72 -5.00
N LEU A 52 -12.98 8.94 -4.39
CA LEU A 52 -11.67 9.43 -3.99
C LEU A 52 -10.80 9.82 -5.17
N ALA A 53 -10.74 9.00 -6.23
CA ALA A 53 -10.01 9.35 -7.44
C ALA A 53 -10.58 10.63 -8.08
N ASP A 54 -11.91 10.71 -8.26
CA ASP A 54 -12.58 11.84 -8.89
C ASP A 54 -12.38 13.14 -8.09
N SER A 55 -12.50 13.09 -6.75
CA SER A 55 -12.24 14.27 -5.89
C SER A 55 -10.78 14.70 -5.89
N LEU A 56 -9.83 13.75 -5.95
CA LEU A 56 -8.41 14.06 -6.11
C LEU A 56 -8.09 14.59 -7.51
N ASP A 57 -8.77 14.15 -8.57
CA ASP A 57 -8.59 14.68 -9.92
C ASP A 57 -9.08 16.13 -10.02
N ALA A 58 -10.18 16.46 -9.32
CA ALA A 58 -10.73 17.81 -9.24
C ALA A 58 -9.94 18.76 -8.33
N ALA A 59 -9.05 18.23 -7.47
CA ALA A 59 -8.30 19.00 -6.47
C ALA A 59 -7.14 19.82 -7.08
N ILE A 60 -7.46 20.82 -7.89
CA ILE A 60 -6.50 21.67 -8.59
C ILE A 60 -6.52 23.07 -7.97
N LEU A 61 -5.33 23.55 -7.59
CA LEU A 61 -5.13 24.93 -7.16
C LEU A 61 -4.33 25.66 -8.25
N PRO A 62 -4.92 26.63 -9.00
CA PRO A 62 -4.23 27.27 -10.12
C PRO A 62 -2.92 27.98 -9.75
N SER A 63 -2.82 28.45 -8.51
CA SER A 63 -1.61 29.11 -7.99
C SER A 63 -0.49 28.13 -7.63
N ASP A 64 -0.76 26.82 -7.54
CA ASP A 64 0.21 25.80 -7.14
C ASP A 64 -0.01 24.50 -7.92
N PRO A 65 0.68 24.33 -9.07
CA PRO A 65 0.57 23.12 -9.90
C PRO A 65 1.01 21.84 -9.18
N TYR A 66 1.83 21.92 -8.12
CA TYR A 66 2.29 20.75 -7.38
C TYR A 66 1.28 20.29 -6.32
N PHE A 67 0.35 21.17 -5.91
CA PHE A 67 -0.64 20.90 -4.86
C PHE A 67 -1.38 19.57 -5.06
N ASN A 68 -1.83 19.29 -6.29
CA ASN A 68 -2.53 18.04 -6.61
C ASN A 68 -1.65 16.81 -6.33
N LYS A 69 -0.38 16.88 -6.76
CA LYS A 69 0.59 15.81 -6.56
C LYS A 69 0.88 15.62 -5.07
N LEU A 70 1.03 16.72 -4.33
CA LEU A 70 1.19 16.69 -2.88
C LEU A 70 0.00 15.99 -2.21
N LEU A 71 -1.22 16.37 -2.56
CA LEU A 71 -2.44 15.80 -1.98
C LEU A 71 -2.55 14.29 -2.24
N ARG A 72 -2.15 13.82 -3.43
CA ARG A 72 -2.08 12.38 -3.75
C ARG A 72 -1.03 11.64 -2.92
N ILE A 73 0.13 12.25 -2.70
CA ILE A 73 1.18 11.67 -1.84
C ILE A 73 0.65 11.52 -0.42
N LEU A 74 -0.02 12.54 0.12
CA LEU A 74 -0.62 12.50 1.46
C LEU A 74 -1.76 11.49 1.54
N SER A 75 -2.66 11.46 0.57
CA SER A 75 -3.76 10.49 0.49
C SER A 75 -3.25 9.04 0.50
N THR A 76 -2.14 8.78 -0.18
CA THR A 76 -1.51 7.46 -0.20
C THR A 76 -0.96 7.05 1.18
N ARG A 77 -0.55 8.01 2.02
CA ARG A 77 -0.09 7.75 3.40
C ARG A 77 -1.23 7.41 4.34
N CYS A 78 -2.45 7.85 4.04
CA CYS A 78 -3.66 7.54 4.80
C CYS A 78 -4.24 6.14 4.46
N MET A 79 -3.77 5.51 3.38
CA MET A 79 -4.25 4.18 2.96
C MET A 79 -3.81 3.07 3.91
N SER A 80 -4.68 2.07 4.07
CA SER A 80 -4.31 0.83 4.74
C SER A 80 -3.27 0.05 3.92
N PRO A 81 -2.32 -0.66 4.55
CA PRO A 81 -1.35 -1.44 3.81
C PRO A 81 -2.02 -2.61 3.07
N ALA A 82 -1.67 -2.81 1.81
CA ALA A 82 -2.02 -4.03 1.09
C ALA A 82 -1.26 -5.24 1.66
N GLN A 83 -1.93 -6.38 1.78
CA GLN A 83 -1.40 -7.57 2.44
C GLN A 83 -1.65 -8.84 1.63
N TYR A 84 -0.66 -9.74 1.63
CA TYR A 84 -0.83 -11.11 1.21
C TYR A 84 -1.66 -11.90 2.22
N PHE A 85 -2.45 -12.84 1.73
CA PHE A 85 -3.26 -13.74 2.55
C PHE A 85 -3.56 -15.03 1.80
N CYS A 86 -3.88 -16.09 2.54
CA CYS A 86 -4.45 -17.33 2.00
C CYS A 86 -5.97 -17.18 1.84
N SER A 87 -6.52 -17.56 0.70
CA SER A 87 -7.94 -17.36 0.37
C SER A 87 -8.92 -17.96 1.38
N GLY A 88 -8.51 -18.99 2.13
CA GLY A 88 -9.33 -19.57 3.20
C GLY A 88 -9.42 -18.71 4.48
N GLU A 89 -8.65 -17.64 4.62
CA GLU A 89 -8.64 -16.78 5.82
C GLU A 89 -9.77 -15.75 5.85
N TYR A 90 -10.27 -15.33 4.68
CA TYR A 90 -11.27 -14.27 4.54
C TYR A 90 -12.38 -14.70 3.60
N ARG A 91 -13.55 -14.05 3.69
CA ARG A 91 -14.66 -14.28 2.76
C ARG A 91 -14.42 -13.54 1.44
N ALA A 92 -15.05 -13.99 0.36
CA ALA A 92 -14.86 -13.43 -0.99
C ALA A 92 -15.01 -11.90 -1.09
N PRO A 93 -15.99 -11.24 -0.42
CA PRO A 93 -16.10 -9.78 -0.45
C PRO A 93 -14.88 -9.05 0.15
N GLU A 94 -14.16 -9.70 1.07
CA GLU A 94 -13.00 -9.11 1.75
C GLU A 94 -11.71 -9.23 0.94
N TRP A 95 -11.69 -10.04 -0.12
CA TRP A 95 -10.53 -10.23 -1.00
C TRP A 95 -10.22 -9.02 -1.89
N HIS A 96 -11.14 -8.05 -1.91
CA HIS A 96 -11.07 -6.87 -2.73
C HIS A 96 -9.76 -6.09 -2.55
N HIS A 97 -9.33 -5.46 -3.63
CA HIS A 97 -8.18 -4.58 -3.68
C HIS A 97 -8.62 -3.14 -3.99
N TYR A 98 -8.86 -2.35 -2.94
CA TYR A 98 -9.42 -0.99 -2.97
C TYR A 98 -8.73 -0.10 -4.01
N GLY A 99 -7.41 0.10 -3.86
CA GLY A 99 -6.63 0.97 -4.75
C GLY A 99 -6.48 0.47 -6.20
N LEU A 100 -6.99 -0.71 -6.56
CA LEU A 100 -7.01 -1.22 -7.94
C LEU A 100 -8.43 -1.47 -8.44
N ALA A 101 -9.46 -1.19 -7.64
CA ALA A 101 -10.85 -1.54 -7.91
C ALA A 101 -11.05 -2.99 -8.39
N ALA A 102 -10.23 -3.93 -7.87
CA ALA A 102 -10.21 -5.32 -8.34
C ALA A 102 -10.85 -6.26 -7.28
N PRO A 103 -11.88 -7.06 -7.64
CA PRO A 103 -12.50 -8.00 -6.69
C PRO A 103 -11.54 -9.06 -6.16
N VAL A 104 -10.55 -9.45 -6.97
CA VAL A 104 -9.52 -10.42 -6.59
C VAL A 104 -8.21 -10.07 -7.29
N TYR A 105 -7.11 -10.15 -6.55
CA TYR A 105 -5.78 -9.81 -7.03
C TYR A 105 -4.71 -10.70 -6.39
N THR A 106 -3.61 -10.91 -7.11
CA THR A 106 -2.39 -11.51 -6.57
C THR A 106 -1.16 -10.98 -7.30
N HIS A 107 0.03 -11.29 -6.81
CA HIS A 107 1.27 -11.04 -7.56
C HIS A 107 1.72 -12.32 -8.27
N PHE A 108 2.01 -12.20 -9.57
CA PHE A 108 2.46 -13.31 -10.41
C PHE A 108 3.62 -12.92 -11.34
N THR A 109 3.75 -11.66 -11.71
CA THR A 109 4.64 -11.19 -12.79
C THR A 109 6.12 -11.03 -12.42
N SER A 110 6.56 -11.36 -11.20
CA SER A 110 7.95 -11.14 -10.78
C SER A 110 8.49 -12.17 -9.78
N PRO A 111 8.51 -13.48 -10.12
CA PRO A 111 9.00 -14.55 -9.24
C PRO A 111 10.46 -14.40 -8.78
N ILE A 112 11.32 -13.75 -9.58
CA ILE A 112 12.74 -13.53 -9.24
C ILE A 112 12.90 -12.68 -7.96
N ARG A 113 12.00 -11.71 -7.73
CA ARG A 113 12.14 -10.69 -6.67
C ARG A 113 11.05 -10.76 -5.60
N ARG A 114 10.09 -11.68 -5.73
CA ARG A 114 8.96 -11.83 -4.80
C ARG A 114 8.59 -13.29 -4.63
N TYR A 115 8.67 -13.78 -3.39
CA TYR A 115 8.32 -15.15 -3.07
C TYR A 115 6.82 -15.46 -3.23
N ALA A 116 5.96 -14.44 -3.08
CA ALA A 116 4.53 -14.57 -3.34
C ALA A 116 4.26 -15.05 -4.78
N ASP A 117 4.94 -14.45 -5.75
CA ASP A 117 4.86 -14.84 -7.15
C ASP A 117 5.31 -16.30 -7.33
N VAL A 118 6.40 -16.75 -6.69
CA VAL A 118 6.83 -18.17 -6.73
C VAL A 118 5.73 -19.12 -6.23
N CYS A 119 5.05 -18.78 -5.14
CA CYS A 119 3.94 -19.58 -4.61
C CYS A 119 2.78 -19.63 -5.60
N VAL A 120 2.42 -18.49 -6.19
CA VAL A 120 1.35 -18.38 -7.18
C VAL A 120 1.70 -19.14 -8.47
N HIS A 121 2.96 -19.10 -8.92
CA HIS A 121 3.45 -19.89 -10.06
C HIS A 121 3.28 -21.39 -9.81
N ARG A 122 3.67 -21.88 -8.63
CA ARG A 122 3.49 -23.29 -8.24
C ARG A 122 2.01 -23.70 -8.13
N LEU A 123 1.17 -22.85 -7.55
CA LEU A 123 -0.28 -23.07 -7.49
C LEU A 123 -0.89 -23.10 -8.90
N LEU A 124 -0.45 -22.21 -9.79
CA LEU A 124 -0.92 -22.18 -11.16
C LEU A 124 -0.50 -23.42 -11.93
N ALA A 125 0.78 -23.82 -11.84
CA ALA A 125 1.31 -25.04 -12.47
C ALA A 125 0.50 -26.28 -12.04
N ALA A 126 0.17 -26.39 -10.76
CA ALA A 126 -0.68 -27.45 -10.25
C ALA A 126 -2.14 -27.36 -10.72
N ALA A 127 -2.70 -26.15 -10.80
CA ALA A 127 -4.06 -25.93 -11.31
C ALA A 127 -4.21 -26.19 -12.82
N ILE A 128 -3.11 -26.26 -13.59
CA ILE A 128 -3.11 -26.61 -15.02
C ILE A 128 -2.52 -27.99 -15.31
N GLY A 129 -2.16 -28.76 -14.28
CA GLY A 129 -1.65 -30.13 -14.43
C GLY A 129 -0.22 -30.22 -14.97
N VAL A 130 0.58 -29.15 -14.87
CA VAL A 130 2.00 -29.18 -15.25
C VAL A 130 2.84 -29.90 -14.18
N ASP A 131 2.54 -29.65 -12.90
CA ASP A 131 3.23 -30.24 -11.75
C ASP A 131 2.21 -30.57 -10.64
N PRO A 132 2.49 -31.50 -9.71
CA PRO A 132 1.63 -31.71 -8.55
C PRO A 132 1.67 -30.51 -7.58
N LEU A 133 0.61 -30.35 -6.76
CA LEU A 133 0.58 -29.35 -5.69
C LEU A 133 1.72 -29.63 -4.68
N PRO A 134 2.63 -28.68 -4.43
CA PRO A 134 3.68 -28.88 -3.43
C PRO A 134 3.09 -29.08 -2.03
N VAL A 135 3.61 -30.04 -1.27
CA VAL A 135 3.17 -30.34 0.11
C VAL A 135 3.22 -29.11 1.03
N ARG A 136 4.15 -28.19 0.81
CA ARG A 136 4.23 -26.94 1.59
C ARG A 136 3.04 -26.01 1.32
N LEU A 137 2.41 -26.07 0.15
CA LEU A 137 1.27 -25.24 -0.22
C LEU A 137 -0.08 -25.95 0.00
N SER A 138 -0.08 -27.19 0.52
CA SER A 138 -1.31 -27.95 0.77
C SER A 138 -1.90 -27.77 2.17
N SER A 139 -1.27 -26.94 3.02
CA SER A 139 -1.74 -26.64 4.38
C SER A 139 -2.15 -25.18 4.53
N LYS A 140 -3.38 -24.94 4.99
CA LYS A 140 -3.92 -23.60 5.24
C LYS A 140 -3.13 -22.86 6.32
N SER A 141 -2.78 -23.53 7.42
CA SER A 141 -2.00 -22.90 8.51
C SER A 141 -0.62 -22.49 8.05
N HIS A 142 0.05 -23.36 7.28
CA HIS A 142 1.35 -23.02 6.70
C HIS A 142 1.28 -21.84 5.73
N LEU A 143 0.24 -21.77 4.89
CA LEU A 143 0.04 -20.64 3.99
C LEU A 143 -0.25 -19.33 4.74
N HIS A 144 -0.97 -19.38 5.86
CA HIS A 144 -1.17 -18.22 6.73
C HIS A 144 0.18 -17.69 7.26
N ASP A 145 0.99 -18.56 7.86
CA ASP A 145 2.31 -18.19 8.39
C ASP A 145 3.24 -17.66 7.30
N LEU A 146 3.17 -18.27 6.11
CA LEU A 146 3.93 -17.84 4.95
C LEU A 146 3.51 -16.45 4.49
N CYS A 147 2.20 -16.18 4.40
CA CYS A 147 1.67 -14.86 4.06
C CYS A 147 2.07 -13.81 5.09
N ALA A 148 1.96 -14.12 6.38
CA ALA A 148 2.40 -13.24 7.46
C ALA A 148 3.90 -12.92 7.35
N ASN A 149 4.74 -13.91 7.08
CA ASN A 149 6.17 -13.70 6.85
C ASN A 149 6.43 -12.82 5.61
N MET A 150 5.76 -13.09 4.48
CA MET A 150 5.89 -12.28 3.26
C MET A 150 5.48 -10.82 3.51
N ASN A 151 4.42 -10.58 4.29
CA ASN A 151 3.99 -9.24 4.67
C ASN A 151 5.05 -8.51 5.51
N ARG A 152 5.60 -9.17 6.53
CA ARG A 152 6.69 -8.61 7.36
C ARG A 152 7.91 -8.27 6.53
N ARG A 153 8.36 -9.19 5.66
CA ARG A 153 9.53 -8.98 4.79
C ARG A 153 9.29 -7.88 3.77
N HIS A 154 8.09 -7.81 3.19
CA HIS A 154 7.72 -6.72 2.28
C HIS A 154 7.77 -5.36 2.96
N ARG A 155 7.23 -5.24 4.19
CA ARG A 155 7.30 -4.00 4.97
C ARG A 155 8.74 -3.62 5.32
N ALA A 156 9.54 -4.57 5.79
CA ALA A 156 10.95 -4.33 6.11
C ALA A 156 11.74 -3.85 4.89
N ALA A 157 11.55 -4.46 3.72
CA ALA A 157 12.20 -4.04 2.48
C ALA A 157 11.80 -2.61 2.05
N GLN A 158 10.53 -2.25 2.21
CA GLN A 158 10.04 -0.89 1.91
C GLN A 158 10.66 0.15 2.86
N LEU A 159 10.75 -0.15 4.16
CA LEU A 159 11.37 0.73 5.14
C LEU A 159 12.87 0.90 4.88
N ALA A 160 13.59 -0.20 4.63
CA ALA A 160 15.01 -0.14 4.30
C ALA A 160 15.27 0.68 3.03
N GLY A 161 14.45 0.50 1.98
CA GLY A 161 14.54 1.30 0.76
C GLY A 161 14.33 2.79 1.00
N ARG A 162 13.32 3.17 1.81
CA ARG A 162 13.05 4.57 2.16
C ARG A 162 14.19 5.17 2.99
N ALA A 163 14.69 4.45 3.99
CA ALA A 163 15.81 4.90 4.83
C ALA A 163 17.09 5.08 4.01
N SER A 164 17.34 4.17 3.06
CA SER A 164 18.47 4.29 2.13
C SER A 164 18.36 5.54 1.26
N VAL A 165 17.20 5.80 0.65
CA VAL A 165 16.97 7.03 -0.13
C VAL A 165 17.17 8.27 0.74
N GLN A 166 16.58 8.30 1.93
CA GLN A 166 16.71 9.43 2.86
C GLN A 166 18.16 9.71 3.22
N LEU A 167 18.94 8.67 3.58
CA LEU A 167 20.35 8.82 3.91
C LEU A 167 21.15 9.43 2.75
N HIS A 168 20.96 8.92 1.53
CA HIS A 168 21.69 9.42 0.37
C HIS A 168 21.24 10.83 -0.03
N THR A 169 19.96 11.19 0.17
CA THR A 169 19.49 12.57 0.02
C THR A 169 20.20 13.50 1.00
N LEU A 170 20.34 13.12 2.28
CA LEU A 170 21.05 13.93 3.28
C LEU A 170 22.54 14.09 2.93
N LEU A 171 23.21 13.02 2.52
CA LEU A 171 24.61 13.07 2.09
C LEU A 171 24.80 13.98 0.88
N PHE A 172 23.87 13.93 -0.07
CA PHE A 172 23.87 14.81 -1.25
C PHE A 172 23.78 16.29 -0.87
N PHE A 173 22.93 16.65 0.10
CA PHE A 173 22.84 18.03 0.60
C PHE A 173 24.05 18.45 1.45
N ALA A 174 24.63 17.54 2.24
CA ALA A 174 25.78 17.84 3.08
C ALA A 174 27.08 18.05 2.30
N GLY A 175 27.19 17.47 1.10
CA GLY A 175 28.41 17.47 0.29
C GLY A 175 28.74 18.79 -0.43
N GLU A 176 27.85 19.78 -0.44
CA GLU A 176 28.09 21.05 -1.15
C GLU A 176 28.49 22.20 -0.23
N ALA A 177 29.73 22.67 -0.41
CA ALA A 177 30.29 23.84 0.27
C ALA A 177 29.62 25.11 -0.27
N GLY A 178 28.55 25.55 0.40
CA GLY A 178 27.75 26.73 0.04
C GLY A 178 26.27 26.62 0.40
N GLY A 179 25.79 25.41 0.68
CA GLY A 179 24.37 25.13 0.92
C GLY A 179 23.58 25.11 -0.39
N ARG A 180 22.59 24.21 -0.47
CA ARG A 180 21.62 24.15 -1.59
C ARG A 180 20.31 24.77 -1.14
N VAL A 181 19.67 25.52 -2.04
CA VAL A 181 18.31 26.04 -1.86
C VAL A 181 17.37 25.22 -2.74
N GLU A 182 16.32 24.67 -2.15
CA GLU A 182 15.32 23.85 -2.83
C GLU A 182 13.92 24.21 -2.34
N ASP A 183 12.94 24.06 -3.22
CA ASP A 183 11.53 24.27 -2.88
C ASP A 183 11.00 23.12 -2.00
N ALA A 184 10.22 23.47 -0.98
CA ALA A 184 9.64 22.52 -0.04
C ALA A 184 8.21 22.88 0.35
N TYR A 185 7.43 21.86 0.73
CA TYR A 185 6.06 22.01 1.21
C TYR A 185 5.96 21.63 2.68
N VAL A 186 5.37 22.52 3.48
CA VAL A 186 5.08 22.26 4.89
C VAL A 186 3.90 21.29 4.98
N LEU A 187 4.12 20.11 5.55
CA LEU A 187 3.10 19.04 5.64
C LEU A 187 2.36 19.02 6.98
N ASP A 188 3.05 19.45 8.03
CA ASP A 188 2.55 19.47 9.39
C ASP A 188 3.16 20.65 10.15
N VAL A 189 2.39 21.19 11.08
CA VAL A 189 2.79 22.26 11.98
C VAL A 189 2.41 21.79 13.37
N ASP A 190 3.40 21.56 14.23
CA ASP A 190 3.17 21.24 15.63
C ASP A 190 3.21 22.53 16.44
N THR A 191 2.14 22.79 17.20
CA THR A 191 2.04 23.91 18.15
C THR A 191 2.20 23.39 19.57
N SER A 192 3.18 22.52 19.78
CA SER A 192 3.65 22.24 21.13
C SER A 192 4.29 23.52 21.67
N ASP A 193 3.48 24.35 22.32
CA ASP A 193 3.98 25.36 23.25
C ASP A 193 4.90 24.64 24.23
N GLY A 194 6.15 25.09 24.30
CA GLY A 194 7.07 24.74 25.37
C GLY A 194 6.54 25.29 26.69
N GLY A 195 5.49 24.66 27.22
CA GLY A 195 5.00 24.89 28.56
C GLY A 195 6.05 24.40 29.55
N ASP A 196 7.04 25.25 29.80
CA ASP A 196 7.71 25.31 31.08
C ASP A 196 6.63 25.53 32.13
N GLY A 197 6.11 24.42 32.66
CA GLY A 197 5.36 24.39 33.90
C GLY A 197 6.31 24.64 35.06
N ASP A 198 6.80 25.87 35.18
CA ASP A 198 7.24 26.42 36.46
C ASP A 198 6.02 27.05 37.13
N GLY A 199 5.68 26.58 38.33
CA GLY A 199 4.58 27.14 39.10
C GLY A 199 3.94 26.19 40.12
N GLY A 200 4.57 26.09 41.30
CA GLY A 200 3.87 25.87 42.58
C GLY A 200 4.09 24.53 43.26
#